data_AF-A0A965CKG8-F1
#
_entry.id   AF-A0A965CKG8-F1
#
_cell.length_a   1.000
_cell.length_b   1.000
_cell.length_c   1.000
_cell.angle_alpha   90.00
_cell.angle_beta   90.00
_cell.angle_gamma   90.00
#
_symmetry.space_group_name_H-M   'P 1'
#
loop_
_entity.id
_entity.type
_entity.pdbx_description
1 polymer ?
#
loop_
_entity_poly.entity_id
_entity_poly.type
_entity_poly.pdbx_seq_one_letter_code
_entity_poly.pdbx_strand_id
1 'polypeptide(L)' 'TCRWPFGDPSSPEFRFCGAESPIGTPYCAFHSRIAYQPSSDRRKNKA' A
#
# COMPACT_ATOMS: atom_id res chain seq x y z
N THR A 1 6.34 -10.51 -2.10
CA THR A 1 6.99 -9.27 -1.64
C THR A 1 6.04 -8.10 -1.77
N CYS A 2 5.87 -7.34 -0.68
CA CYS A 2 4.83 -6.33 -0.53
C CYS A 2 5.16 -5.09 -1.35
N ARG A 3 4.23 -4.71 -2.22
CA ARG A 3 4.37 -3.60 -3.18
C ARG A 3 3.73 -2.30 -2.71
N TRP A 4 3.54 -2.14 -1.40
CA TRP A 4 3.00 -0.89 -0.86
C TRP A 4 4.02 0.23 -1.00
N PRO A 5 3.69 1.36 -1.66
CA PRO A 5 4.60 2.47 -1.83
C PRO A 5 4.75 3.28 -0.55
N PHE A 6 5.98 3.64 -0.20
CA PHE A 6 6.29 4.62 0.83
C PHE A 6 6.90 5.87 0.19
N GLY A 7 6.33 7.02 0.53
CA GLY A 7 6.72 8.31 -0.01
C GLY A 7 6.22 8.55 -1.44
N ASP A 8 6.69 9.64 -2.02
CA ASP A 8 6.36 10.05 -3.38
C ASP A 8 7.26 9.35 -4.41
N PRO A 9 6.74 8.93 -5.59
CA PRO A 9 7.55 8.32 -6.65
C PRO A 9 8.70 9.20 -7.15
N SER A 10 8.62 10.52 -6.94
CA SER A 10 9.66 11.48 -7.30
C SER A 10 10.74 11.67 -6.22
N SER A 11 10.56 11.10 -5.03
CA SER A 11 11.51 11.23 -3.92
C SER A 11 12.61 10.16 -4.02
N PRO A 12 13.89 10.50 -3.72
CA PRO A 12 14.96 9.51 -3.63
C PRO A 12 14.75 8.50 -2.49
N GLU A 13 13.85 8.80 -1.55
CA GLU A 13 13.47 7.89 -0.47
C GLU A 13 12.32 6.94 -0.86
N PHE A 14 11.84 7.01 -2.11
CA PHE A 14 10.79 6.14 -2.59
C PHE A 14 11.20 4.68 -2.45
N ARG A 15 10.37 3.92 -1.75
CA ARG A 15 10.62 2.51 -1.51
C ARG A 15 9.32 1.74 -1.38
N PHE A 16 9.40 0.44 -1.64
CA PHE A 16 8.32 -0.48 -1.35
C PHE A 16 8.50 -1.12 0.02
N CYS A 17 7.39 -1.53 0.62
CA CYS A 17 7.40 -2.19 1.93
C CYS A 17 8.31 -3.40 2.02
N GLY A 18 8.39 -4.24 0.98
CA GLY A 18 9.35 -5.36 0.95
C GLY A 18 9.00 -6.54 1.86
N ALA A 19 8.00 -6.42 2.75
CA ALA A 19 7.53 -7.53 3.59
C ALA A 19 7.03 -8.73 2.76
N GLU A 20 6.95 -9.90 3.37
CA GLU A 20 6.40 -11.07 2.70
C GLU A 20 4.93 -10.84 2.31
N SER A 21 4.57 -11.25 1.09
CA SER A 21 3.18 -11.16 0.61
C SER A 21 2.64 -12.56 0.43
N PRO A 22 1.46 -12.86 0.98
CA PRO A 22 0.80 -14.12 0.74
C PRO A 22 0.55 -14.32 -0.76
N ILE A 23 0.58 -15.58 -1.19
CA ILE A 23 0.36 -15.99 -2.58
C ILE A 23 -0.97 -15.43 -3.08
N GLY A 24 -0.97 -14.85 -4.27
CA GLY A 24 -2.15 -14.24 -4.88
C GLY A 24 -2.43 -12.80 -4.43
N THR A 25 -1.65 -12.23 -3.51
CA THR A 25 -1.81 -10.83 -3.09
C THR A 25 -0.56 -9.97 -3.35
N PRO A 26 -0.73 -8.71 -3.76
CA PRO A 26 0.40 -7.79 -3.99
C PRO A 26 0.97 -7.19 -2.70
N TYR A 27 0.29 -7.33 -1.57
CA TYR A 27 0.57 -6.64 -0.31
C TYR A 27 0.68 -7.63 0.85
N CYS A 28 1.42 -7.27 1.89
CA CYS A 28 1.42 -8.03 3.14
C CYS A 28 0.06 -7.90 3.86
N ALA A 29 -0.18 -8.74 4.87
CA ALA A 29 -1.45 -8.75 5.61
C ALA A 29 -1.88 -7.37 6.14
N PHE A 30 -0.91 -6.54 6.56
CA PHE A 30 -1.16 -5.17 7.00
C PHE A 30 -1.63 -4.27 5.85
N HIS A 31 -0.84 -4.18 4.77
CA HIS A 31 -1.14 -3.29 3.65
C HIS A 31 -2.33 -3.75 2.80
N SER A 32 -2.65 -5.04 2.78
CA SER A 32 -3.89 -5.54 2.16
C SER A 32 -5.14 -4.93 2.82
N ARG A 33 -5.15 -4.77 4.15
CA ARG A 33 -6.29 -4.15 4.86
C ARG A 33 -6.46 -2.67 4.53
N ILE A 34 -5.38 -1.98 4.20
CA ILE A 34 -5.39 -0.56 3.83
C ILE A 34 -5.79 -0.40 2.35
N ALA A 35 -5.29 -1.28 1.48
CA ALA A 35 -5.62 -1.26 0.05
C ALA A 35 -7.09 -1.57 -0.23
N TYR A 36 -7.65 -2.55 0.49
CA TYR A 36 -8.97 -3.10 0.24
C TYR A 36 -10.04 -2.57 1.22
N GLN A 37 -9.91 -1.31 1.66
CA GLN A 37 -10.92 -0.67 2.51
C GLN A 37 -12.29 -0.72 1.81
N PRO A 38 -13.37 -1.09 2.53
CA PRO A 38 -14.72 -1.06 1.99
C PRO A 38 -15.11 0.38 1.63
N SER A 39 -15.87 0.53 0.54
CA SER A 39 -16.13 1.76 -0.23
C SER A 39 -16.72 2.96 0.52
N SER A 40 -16.89 2.92 1.84
CA SER A 40 -17.58 3.96 2.60
C SER A 40 -16.71 5.19 2.92
N ASP A 41 -15.37 5.12 2.84
CA ASP A 41 -14.48 6.21 3.27
C ASP A 41 -13.65 6.85 2.14
N ARG A 42 -14.11 6.77 0.88
CA ARG A 42 -13.35 7.25 -0.30
C ARG A 42 -13.21 8.78 -0.41
N ARG A 43 -13.41 9.56 0.65
CA ARG A 43 -13.47 11.04 0.61
C ARG A 43 -12.47 11.79 1.52
N LYS A 44 -11.26 11.28 1.80
CA LYS A 44 -10.37 12.06 2.68
C LYS A 44 -8.87 12.13 2.45
N ASN A 45 -8.34 11.74 1.28
CA ASN A 45 -6.95 12.08 1.01
C ASN A 45 -6.62 12.37 -0.46
N LYS A 46 -7.01 13.58 -0.89
CA LYS A 46 -6.29 14.39 -1.87
C LYS A 46 -6.47 15.84 -1.45
N ALA A 47 -5.52 16.37 -0.69
CA ALA A 47 -5.33 17.79 -0.45
C ALA A 47 -3.85 18.10 -0.65
#